data_AF-Q2FMC3-F1
#
_entry.id   AF-Q2FMC3-F1
#
_cell.length_a   1.000
_cell.length_b   1.000
_cell.length_c   1.000
_cell.angle_alpha   90.00
_cell.angle_beta   90.00
_cell.angle_gamma   90.00
#
_symmetry.space_group_name_H-M   'P 1'
#
loop_
_entity.id
_entity.type
_entity.pdbx_description
1 polymer ?
#
loop_
_entity_poly.entity_id
_entity_poly.type
_entity_poly.pdbx_seq_one_letter_code
_entity_poly.pdbx_strand_id
1 'polypeptide(L)'
;MWIFLLILCIMATGGYAEEQQVPFVSAPSLSITSASGTDDPVPVATNELNPAAGNPVIQATNKIVQGDIVFIGEGSLDVTSALNTAGYIAWWQSGNLNPAAPDAVIPVPDPYNFRLDPADFVQKTGDWYQWVDNQKGDLAFRVADPSLYLEIWDASTNTDVTGKTIPMGNLGTFCIDSNLYSIMNRTGYLPGDSSIKITVTSPSGDSLTYLVGLNGAEHPLTHLQVDLPRWYWIGQGTDHSVPSHEDGWNTSVSYPNGTRIYQPGIYTVRAECNVNGMKNNYKAPDGSDYVNKTVSMTHTVNLVDDAVDIRASPELVVPGESFATIITGLPHNEYYLWMKGTGTMTGQPGDQPPVIALMQDNVVHDAPSGPYLIGDYVFSDGGGKTIRNDVPRDPTWNGTQFYGMVKLDATGTRTVYWNTSAATKPGSYTPAVEKRTLSGYVSDTCMLSVDTGNVSSLNLLSGWNFISTPKTLSPGHNTMAIFSGINSSGHSIFTYDSTTSSWVTMKSEDPFSPLTGFWLYSVQPTTIPLISDNATVVPRTLVKGWNSIGITAPDRIAATVLQPLGEAWSYLIGYDAQVQQYRNPLVLGDPAVNTTTLYTKEGYWIYVKENLTFSG
;
A
#
# COMPACT_ATOMS: atom_id res chain seq x y z
N MET A 1 -8.24 -5.63 33.82
CA MET A 1 -7.28 -6.28 34.74
C MET A 1 -7.95 -6.69 36.06
N TRP A 2 -9.06 -7.44 36.05
CA TRP A 2 -9.65 -8.18 37.20
C TRP A 2 -10.49 -9.38 36.70
N ILE A 3 -10.14 -9.91 35.53
CA ILE A 3 -10.63 -11.20 34.99
C ILE A 3 -9.53 -12.28 35.06
N PHE A 4 -8.33 -11.90 35.56
CA PHE A 4 -7.15 -12.77 35.60
C PHE A 4 -7.03 -13.64 36.85
N LEU A 5 -7.75 -13.33 37.95
CA LEU A 5 -7.64 -14.11 39.19
C LEU A 5 -8.72 -15.20 39.37
N LEU A 6 -9.79 -15.21 38.56
CA LEU A 6 -10.88 -16.18 38.76
C LEU A 6 -10.59 -17.55 38.11
N ILE A 7 -9.76 -17.60 37.07
CA ILE A 7 -9.41 -18.86 36.38
C ILE A 7 -8.40 -19.68 37.20
N LEU A 8 -7.65 -19.06 38.12
CA LEU A 8 -6.75 -19.79 39.01
C LEU A 8 -7.48 -20.51 40.17
N CYS A 9 -8.68 -20.08 40.55
CA CYS A 9 -9.45 -20.71 41.64
C CYS A 9 -10.46 -21.76 41.18
N ILE A 10 -10.86 -21.79 39.90
CA ILE A 10 -11.91 -22.71 39.42
C ILE A 10 -11.35 -24.11 39.03
N MET A 11 -10.02 -24.28 38.98
CA MET A 11 -9.39 -25.55 38.60
C MET A 11 -9.21 -26.55 39.75
N ALA A 12 -9.82 -26.33 40.92
CA ALA A 12 -9.65 -27.18 42.11
C ALA A 12 -10.94 -27.81 42.69
N THR A 13 -12.15 -27.53 42.18
CA THR A 13 -13.37 -28.13 42.73
C THR A 13 -14.40 -28.47 41.65
N GLY A 14 -14.66 -29.77 41.46
CA GLY A 14 -15.72 -30.26 40.58
C GLY A 14 -17.13 -30.00 41.11
N GLY A 15 -18.08 -29.81 40.19
CA GLY A 15 -19.52 -29.76 40.48
C GLY A 15 -20.31 -29.04 39.36
N TYR A 16 -21.27 -29.74 38.75
CA TYR A 16 -22.18 -29.25 37.71
C TYR A 16 -23.37 -28.46 38.30
N ALA A 17 -23.90 -27.46 37.56
CA ALA A 17 -25.30 -27.33 37.09
C ALA A 17 -25.87 -25.88 37.04
N GLU A 18 -26.50 -25.60 35.89
CA GLU A 18 -27.65 -24.71 35.54
C GLU A 18 -27.70 -23.19 35.83
N GLU A 19 -27.79 -22.44 34.70
CA GLU A 19 -28.78 -21.41 34.31
C GLU A 19 -29.18 -20.26 35.28
N GLN A 20 -28.75 -19.01 34.97
CA GLN A 20 -29.61 -17.82 34.76
C GLN A 20 -28.81 -16.50 34.70
N GLN A 21 -29.34 -15.56 33.91
CA GLN A 21 -28.83 -14.22 33.57
C GLN A 21 -29.00 -13.17 34.70
N VAL A 22 -27.92 -12.39 34.96
CA VAL A 22 -27.75 -10.98 35.44
C VAL A 22 -28.54 -10.47 36.69
N PRO A 23 -27.95 -9.63 37.60
CA PRO A 23 -27.38 -8.31 37.25
C PRO A 23 -26.13 -7.82 38.03
N PHE A 24 -25.54 -6.75 37.49
CA PHE A 24 -24.42 -5.94 38.00
C PHE A 24 -24.62 -5.41 39.42
N VAL A 25 -23.55 -5.47 40.25
CA VAL A 25 -23.20 -4.39 41.21
C VAL A 25 -21.68 -4.27 41.31
N SER A 26 -21.16 -3.11 40.89
CA SER A 26 -19.75 -2.70 40.96
C SER A 26 -19.33 -2.32 42.38
N ALA A 27 -18.09 -2.65 42.75
CA ALA A 27 -17.41 -2.17 43.95
C ALA A 27 -16.89 -0.71 43.79
N PRO A 28 -16.65 0.05 44.88
CA PRO A 28 -16.29 1.46 44.85
C PRO A 28 -14.84 1.71 44.42
N SER A 29 -14.63 2.87 43.78
CA SER A 29 -13.38 3.40 43.24
C SER A 29 -12.59 4.26 44.24
N LEU A 30 -11.29 4.38 44.02
CA LEU A 30 -10.41 5.37 44.64
C LEU A 30 -9.79 6.26 43.56
N SER A 31 -9.90 7.57 43.76
CA SER A 31 -9.63 8.67 42.83
C SER A 31 -8.44 9.53 43.25
N ILE A 32 -7.74 10.13 42.26
CA ILE A 32 -6.93 11.34 42.42
C ILE A 32 -7.18 12.26 41.21
N THR A 33 -7.75 13.44 41.49
CA THR A 33 -7.85 14.68 40.71
C THR A 33 -6.75 15.65 41.21
N SER A 34 -6.30 16.75 40.59
CA SER A 34 -6.62 17.66 39.46
C SER A 34 -5.32 18.45 39.16
N ALA A 35 -5.13 19.25 38.10
CA ALA A 35 -5.69 20.59 37.92
C ALA A 35 -5.33 21.24 36.55
N SER A 36 -6.11 22.27 36.24
CA SER A 36 -6.43 22.98 34.99
C SER A 36 -5.60 24.23 34.65
N GLY A 37 -5.79 24.76 33.42
CA GLY A 37 -5.62 26.18 33.01
C GLY A 37 -5.41 26.30 31.49
N THR A 38 -6.40 26.65 30.65
CA THR A 38 -7.05 27.95 30.29
C THR A 38 -6.30 28.83 29.27
N ASP A 39 -7.09 29.28 28.28
CA ASP A 39 -7.06 30.48 27.43
C ASP A 39 -6.42 30.48 26.01
N ASP A 40 -7.30 30.69 25.03
CA ASP A 40 -7.06 31.21 23.66
C ASP A 40 -6.66 32.71 23.70
N PRO A 41 -6.01 33.24 22.64
CA PRO A 41 -6.77 34.15 21.77
C PRO A 41 -6.41 34.13 20.26
N VAL A 42 -7.38 34.63 19.50
CA VAL A 42 -7.45 34.93 18.05
C VAL A 42 -6.50 36.08 17.61
N PRO A 43 -5.96 36.08 16.38
CA PRO A 43 -5.55 37.28 15.63
C PRO A 43 -6.47 37.53 14.42
N VAL A 44 -7.31 38.58 14.43
CA VAL A 44 -7.14 39.94 13.85
C VAL A 44 -6.76 39.97 12.36
N ALA A 45 -7.69 40.48 11.55
CA ALA A 45 -7.54 40.80 10.14
C ALA A 45 -6.69 42.06 9.92
N THR A 46 -5.76 42.01 8.97
CA THR A 46 -5.00 43.17 8.49
C THR A 46 -5.49 43.59 7.10
N ASN A 47 -6.06 44.80 7.03
CA ASN A 47 -6.31 45.52 5.78
C ASN A 47 -4.98 45.80 5.06
N GLU A 48 -4.82 45.30 3.84
CA GLU A 48 -3.86 45.85 2.89
C GLU A 48 -4.58 46.60 1.76
N LEU A 49 -4.01 47.76 1.45
CA LEU A 49 -4.49 48.78 0.54
C LEU A 49 -4.43 48.33 -0.93
N ASN A 50 -5.51 48.64 -1.65
CA ASN A 50 -5.64 48.55 -3.10
C ASN A 50 -4.64 49.49 -3.80
N PRO A 51 -3.72 49.02 -4.66
CA PRO A 51 -2.97 49.90 -5.56
C PRO A 51 -3.84 50.26 -6.77
N ALA A 52 -3.78 51.54 -7.14
CA ALA A 52 -4.54 52.19 -8.19
C ALA A 52 -4.59 51.43 -9.54
N ALA A 53 -5.75 51.52 -10.19
CA ALA A 53 -5.98 51.11 -11.57
C ALA A 53 -4.98 51.76 -12.53
N GLY A 54 -4.00 51.00 -12.98
CA GLY A 54 -3.29 51.26 -14.22
C GLY A 54 -4.17 50.82 -15.40
N ASN A 55 -4.18 51.60 -16.49
CA ASN A 55 -4.81 51.19 -17.75
C ASN A 55 -4.38 49.76 -18.12
N PRO A 56 -5.31 48.86 -18.50
CA PRO A 56 -4.96 47.49 -18.82
C PRO A 56 -4.02 47.44 -20.02
N VAL A 57 -2.88 46.76 -19.84
CA VAL A 57 -2.00 46.34 -20.93
C VAL A 57 -2.84 45.46 -21.86
N ILE A 58 -2.97 45.84 -23.13
CA ILE A 58 -3.64 45.02 -24.14
C ILE A 58 -2.81 43.73 -24.33
N GLN A 59 -3.28 42.62 -23.75
CA GLN A 59 -2.78 41.28 -24.06
C GLN A 59 -3.56 40.74 -25.26
N ALA A 60 -2.93 40.02 -26.19
CA ALA A 60 -3.62 39.54 -27.39
C ALA A 60 -4.89 38.73 -27.11
N THR A 61 -4.99 38.10 -25.94
CA THR A 61 -6.18 37.38 -25.46
C THR A 61 -7.40 38.28 -25.24
N ASN A 62 -7.24 39.58 -25.04
CA ASN A 62 -8.35 40.48 -24.75
C ASN A 62 -8.90 41.21 -25.98
N LYS A 63 -8.21 41.13 -27.13
CA LYS A 63 -8.66 41.73 -28.37
C LYS A 63 -9.58 40.76 -29.12
N ILE A 64 -10.81 41.20 -29.36
CA ILE A 64 -11.86 40.40 -29.98
C ILE A 64 -12.16 40.98 -31.37
N VAL A 65 -12.02 40.14 -32.39
CA VAL A 65 -12.41 40.47 -33.77
C VAL A 65 -13.72 39.79 -34.15
N GLN A 66 -14.30 40.19 -35.29
CA GLN A 66 -15.55 39.63 -35.76
C GLN A 66 -15.51 38.10 -35.84
N GLY A 67 -16.45 37.45 -35.16
CA GLY A 67 -16.63 35.99 -35.19
C GLY A 67 -15.81 35.19 -34.17
N ASP A 68 -14.93 35.83 -33.40
CA ASP A 68 -14.22 35.18 -32.30
C ASP A 68 -15.18 34.57 -31.26
N ILE A 69 -14.74 33.52 -30.58
CA ILE A 69 -15.46 32.95 -29.43
C ILE A 69 -15.00 33.68 -28.16
N VAL A 70 -15.98 34.17 -27.40
CA VAL A 70 -15.81 34.78 -26.07
C VAL A 70 -16.57 34.00 -25.01
N PHE A 71 -16.05 33.98 -23.79
CA PHE A 71 -16.56 33.18 -22.70
C PHE A 71 -17.25 34.04 -21.65
N ILE A 72 -18.35 33.50 -21.10
CA ILE A 72 -19.04 34.11 -19.97
C ILE A 72 -18.05 34.33 -18.81
N GLY A 73 -18.02 35.55 -18.28
CA GLY A 73 -17.11 35.99 -17.23
C GLY A 73 -15.87 36.74 -17.73
N GLU A 74 -15.48 36.64 -19.00
CA GLU A 74 -14.35 37.43 -19.51
C GLU A 74 -14.60 38.94 -19.33
N GLY A 75 -13.56 39.67 -18.90
CA GLY A 75 -13.59 41.11 -18.71
C GLY A 75 -12.44 41.81 -19.40
N SER A 76 -12.51 43.14 -19.44
CA SER A 76 -11.48 43.99 -20.06
C SER A 76 -11.15 43.63 -21.50
N LEU A 77 -12.20 43.25 -22.24
CA LEU A 77 -12.12 42.92 -23.65
C LEU A 77 -12.18 44.20 -24.51
N ASP A 78 -11.29 44.28 -25.49
CA ASP A 78 -11.39 45.22 -26.59
C ASP A 78 -12.20 44.58 -27.72
N VAL A 79 -13.47 44.98 -27.82
CA VAL A 79 -14.42 44.52 -28.84
C VAL A 79 -14.62 45.55 -29.96
N THR A 80 -13.81 46.60 -30.03
CA THR A 80 -13.95 47.66 -31.05
C THR A 80 -13.90 47.11 -32.47
N SER A 81 -13.02 46.14 -32.71
CA SER A 81 -12.86 45.48 -34.01
C SER A 81 -14.03 44.54 -34.35
N ALA A 82 -14.74 44.04 -33.33
CA ALA A 82 -15.93 43.22 -33.52
C ALA A 82 -17.20 44.06 -33.74
N LEU A 83 -17.25 45.31 -33.26
CA LEU A 83 -18.44 46.16 -33.29
C LEU A 83 -18.44 47.24 -34.37
N ASN A 84 -17.29 47.61 -34.92
CA ASN A 84 -17.16 48.78 -35.79
C ASN A 84 -17.73 50.03 -35.09
N THR A 85 -18.86 50.56 -35.58
CA THR A 85 -19.56 51.72 -35.02
C THR A 85 -20.79 51.35 -34.19
N ALA A 86 -21.08 50.06 -34.00
CA ALA A 86 -22.25 49.61 -33.26
C ALA A 86 -22.09 49.82 -31.76
N GLY A 87 -23.05 50.53 -31.15
CA GLY A 87 -23.12 50.75 -29.69
C GLY A 87 -23.92 49.68 -28.94
N TYR A 88 -24.49 48.71 -29.65
CA TYR A 88 -25.30 47.63 -29.09
C TYR A 88 -24.99 46.31 -29.80
N ILE A 89 -25.26 45.21 -29.09
CA ILE A 89 -25.26 43.86 -29.63
C ILE A 89 -26.62 43.20 -29.40
N ALA A 90 -26.99 42.31 -30.29
CA ALA A 90 -28.28 41.61 -30.28
C ALA A 90 -28.11 40.09 -30.45
N TRP A 91 -28.96 39.33 -29.77
CA TRP A 91 -28.97 37.87 -29.78
C TRP A 91 -30.37 37.33 -30.05
N TRP A 92 -30.39 36.14 -30.66
CA TRP A 92 -31.60 35.39 -30.98
C TRP A 92 -31.45 33.96 -30.47
N GLN A 93 -32.51 33.46 -29.84
CA GLN A 93 -32.53 32.10 -29.36
C GLN A 93 -32.50 31.11 -30.54
N SER A 94 -31.59 30.14 -30.46
CA SER A 94 -31.50 29.06 -31.45
C SER A 94 -32.81 28.30 -31.56
N GLY A 95 -33.28 28.05 -32.79
CA GLY A 95 -34.56 27.38 -33.08
C GLY A 95 -35.75 28.34 -33.30
N ASN A 96 -35.57 29.65 -33.15
CA ASN A 96 -36.59 30.63 -33.51
C ASN A 96 -36.56 30.87 -35.03
N LEU A 97 -37.52 30.28 -35.77
CA LEU A 97 -37.49 30.21 -37.24
C LEU A 97 -37.84 31.54 -37.94
N ASN A 98 -38.27 32.60 -37.21
CA ASN A 98 -38.57 33.89 -37.84
C ASN A 98 -38.66 35.09 -36.87
N PRO A 99 -37.56 35.53 -36.23
CA PRO A 99 -37.64 36.65 -35.29
C PRO A 99 -37.46 37.99 -36.01
N ALA A 100 -38.52 38.80 -36.08
CA ALA A 100 -38.44 40.19 -36.53
C ALA A 100 -37.73 41.12 -35.51
N ALA A 101 -37.61 40.67 -34.26
CA ALA A 101 -36.95 41.38 -33.16
C ALA A 101 -36.00 40.43 -32.41
N PRO A 102 -34.90 40.94 -31.83
CA PRO A 102 -33.99 40.16 -31.00
C PRO A 102 -34.60 39.74 -29.66
N ASP A 103 -34.17 38.59 -29.15
CA ASP A 103 -34.55 38.08 -27.82
C ASP A 103 -33.79 38.80 -26.70
N ALA A 104 -32.60 39.33 -27.00
CA ALA A 104 -31.84 40.21 -26.10
C ALA A 104 -31.08 41.28 -26.89
N VAL A 105 -31.02 42.50 -26.32
CA VAL A 105 -30.20 43.61 -26.81
C VAL A 105 -29.42 44.17 -25.62
N ILE A 106 -28.10 44.27 -25.76
CA ILE A 106 -27.21 44.75 -24.69
C ILE A 106 -26.44 45.98 -25.20
N PRO A 107 -26.41 47.09 -24.43
CA PRO A 107 -25.55 48.23 -24.75
C PRO A 107 -24.07 47.89 -24.53
N VAL A 108 -23.21 48.43 -25.39
CA VAL A 108 -21.75 48.38 -25.24
C VAL A 108 -21.23 49.80 -25.04
N PRO A 109 -21.33 50.36 -23.82
CA PRO A 109 -20.98 51.76 -23.57
C PRO A 109 -19.47 52.04 -23.67
N ASP A 110 -18.63 51.04 -23.38
CA ASP A 110 -17.19 51.11 -23.50
C ASP A 110 -16.66 49.86 -24.24
N PRO A 111 -16.45 49.95 -25.57
CA PRO A 111 -15.98 48.83 -26.37
C PRO A 111 -14.49 48.49 -26.13
N TYR A 112 -13.72 49.31 -25.40
CA TYR A 112 -12.33 49.02 -25.04
C TYR A 112 -12.19 48.21 -23.74
N ASN A 113 -13.26 48.12 -22.95
CA ASN A 113 -13.28 47.46 -21.65
C ASN A 113 -14.60 46.70 -21.44
N PHE A 114 -14.99 45.92 -22.45
CA PHE A 114 -16.21 45.14 -22.42
C PHE A 114 -16.10 43.92 -21.48
N ARG A 115 -17.22 43.55 -20.86
CA ARG A 115 -17.32 42.40 -19.95
C ARG A 115 -18.52 41.54 -20.31
N LEU A 116 -18.30 40.23 -20.35
CA LEU A 116 -19.34 39.23 -20.51
C LEU A 116 -19.93 38.92 -19.13
N ASP A 117 -20.78 39.81 -18.62
CA ASP A 117 -21.41 39.63 -17.31
C ASP A 117 -22.30 38.36 -17.28
N PRO A 118 -22.07 37.42 -16.36
CA PRO A 118 -22.93 36.24 -16.23
C PRO A 118 -24.42 36.58 -16.10
N ALA A 119 -24.78 37.71 -15.46
CA ALA A 119 -26.18 38.13 -15.33
C ALA A 119 -26.86 38.38 -16.68
N ASP A 120 -26.10 38.84 -17.67
CA ASP A 120 -26.61 39.19 -18.99
C ASP A 120 -26.51 38.02 -19.97
N PHE A 121 -25.47 37.19 -19.87
CA PHE A 121 -25.12 36.20 -20.89
C PHE A 121 -25.43 34.74 -20.54
N VAL A 122 -25.66 34.40 -19.27
CA VAL A 122 -26.07 33.03 -18.92
C VAL A 122 -27.37 32.67 -19.64
N GLN A 123 -27.41 31.47 -20.24
CA GLN A 123 -28.47 30.97 -21.14
C GLN A 123 -28.61 31.69 -22.50
N LYS A 124 -27.73 32.65 -22.81
CA LYS A 124 -27.72 33.41 -24.08
C LYS A 124 -26.44 33.18 -24.87
N THR A 125 -26.03 31.92 -24.97
CA THR A 125 -24.87 31.48 -25.75
C THR A 125 -25.17 31.43 -27.25
N GLY A 126 -24.15 31.49 -28.09
CA GLY A 126 -24.26 31.46 -29.55
C GLY A 126 -23.86 32.77 -30.20
N ASP A 127 -24.35 33.01 -31.41
CA ASP A 127 -23.99 34.15 -32.23
C ASP A 127 -24.62 35.46 -31.72
N TRP A 128 -23.79 36.47 -31.49
CA TRP A 128 -24.20 37.85 -31.18
C TRP A 128 -23.84 38.77 -32.34
N TYR A 129 -24.80 39.59 -32.76
CA TYR A 129 -24.68 40.46 -33.93
C TYR A 129 -24.64 41.93 -33.52
N GLN A 130 -24.01 42.75 -34.35
CA GLN A 130 -24.06 44.19 -34.24
C GLN A 130 -25.52 44.68 -34.32
N TRP A 131 -25.88 45.69 -33.52
CA TRP A 131 -27.24 46.26 -33.50
C TRP A 131 -27.19 47.78 -33.59
N VAL A 132 -27.74 48.33 -34.67
CA VAL A 132 -27.76 49.77 -34.97
C VAL A 132 -29.12 50.13 -35.55
N ASP A 133 -29.74 51.21 -35.08
CA ASP A 133 -31.02 51.73 -35.60
C ASP A 133 -32.12 50.67 -35.77
N ASN A 134 -32.19 49.74 -34.81
CA ASN A 134 -33.15 48.63 -34.80
C ASN A 134 -33.01 47.66 -36.00
N GLN A 135 -31.79 47.53 -36.53
CA GLN A 135 -31.42 46.62 -37.62
C GLN A 135 -30.31 45.67 -37.19
N LYS A 136 -30.41 44.41 -37.66
CA LYS A 136 -29.39 43.37 -37.47
C LYS A 136 -28.21 43.65 -38.41
N GLY A 137 -27.03 43.87 -37.83
CA GLY A 137 -25.77 44.01 -38.55
C GLY A 137 -25.00 42.69 -38.67
N ASP A 138 -23.71 42.81 -38.94
CA ASP A 138 -22.79 41.68 -39.07
C ASP A 138 -22.60 40.93 -37.74
N LEU A 139 -22.08 39.70 -37.81
CA LEU A 139 -21.69 38.93 -36.63
C LEU A 139 -20.59 39.69 -35.87
N ALA A 140 -20.84 39.96 -34.59
CA ALA A 140 -19.84 40.55 -33.69
C ALA A 140 -18.94 39.44 -33.12
N PHE A 141 -19.48 38.53 -32.32
CA PHE A 141 -18.73 37.43 -31.72
C PHE A 141 -19.68 36.31 -31.29
N ARG A 142 -19.12 35.20 -30.84
CA ARG A 142 -19.87 34.04 -30.35
C ARG A 142 -19.68 33.88 -28.86
N VAL A 143 -20.75 33.88 -28.09
CA VAL A 143 -20.70 33.69 -26.64
C VAL A 143 -20.79 32.20 -26.32
N ALA A 144 -19.82 31.68 -25.57
CA ALA A 144 -19.80 30.32 -25.07
C ALA A 144 -19.80 30.29 -23.53
N ASP A 145 -20.42 29.27 -22.98
CA ASP A 145 -20.30 28.93 -21.57
C ASP A 145 -19.01 28.10 -21.39
N PRO A 146 -18.04 28.53 -20.55
CA PRO A 146 -16.75 27.83 -20.43
C PRO A 146 -16.94 26.41 -19.91
N SER A 147 -16.14 25.46 -20.39
CA SER A 147 -16.08 24.10 -19.89
C SER A 147 -14.64 23.64 -19.70
N LEU A 148 -14.34 23.07 -18.54
CA LEU A 148 -13.00 22.57 -18.21
C LEU A 148 -13.12 21.31 -17.35
N TYR A 149 -12.78 20.16 -17.93
CA TYR A 149 -12.79 18.87 -17.27
C TYR A 149 -11.38 18.26 -17.29
N LEU A 150 -11.05 17.48 -16.26
CA LEU A 150 -9.73 16.90 -16.05
C LEU A 150 -9.89 15.42 -15.70
N GLU A 151 -9.08 14.58 -16.30
CA GLU A 151 -8.89 13.18 -15.92
C GLU A 151 -7.41 12.92 -15.59
N ILE A 152 -7.17 11.94 -14.73
CA ILE A 152 -5.83 11.45 -14.39
C ILE A 152 -5.69 10.06 -15.02
N TRP A 153 -4.63 9.87 -15.81
CA TRP A 153 -4.39 8.65 -16.56
C TRP A 153 -3.07 8.00 -16.13
N ASP A 154 -3.06 6.67 -16.08
CA ASP A 154 -1.83 5.88 -16.10
C ASP A 154 -1.46 5.65 -17.56
N ALA A 155 -0.44 6.36 -18.02
CA ALA A 155 0.06 6.30 -19.39
C ALA A 155 0.78 4.97 -19.67
N SER A 156 1.30 4.27 -18.66
CA SER A 156 1.94 2.97 -18.83
C SER A 156 0.93 1.87 -19.17
N THR A 157 -0.29 1.94 -18.60
CA THR A 157 -1.35 0.97 -18.87
C THR A 157 -2.45 1.50 -19.80
N ASN A 158 -2.40 2.79 -20.17
CA ASN A 158 -3.41 3.49 -20.96
C ASN A 158 -4.82 3.40 -20.34
N THR A 159 -4.92 3.72 -19.05
CA THR A 159 -6.18 3.63 -18.30
C THR A 159 -6.45 4.86 -17.47
N ASP A 160 -7.72 5.27 -17.39
CA ASP A 160 -8.19 6.28 -16.45
C ASP A 160 -8.10 5.78 -15.00
N VAL A 161 -7.32 6.52 -14.21
CA VAL A 161 -7.03 6.28 -12.79
C VAL A 161 -7.52 7.43 -11.90
N THR A 162 -8.45 8.24 -12.39
CA THR A 162 -9.13 9.28 -11.61
C THR A 162 -9.80 8.68 -10.37
N GLY A 163 -9.35 9.10 -9.18
CA GLY A 163 -9.79 8.55 -7.89
C GLY A 163 -9.23 7.17 -7.55
N LYS A 164 -8.28 6.65 -8.33
CA LYS A 164 -7.68 5.31 -8.17
C LYS A 164 -6.19 5.41 -7.82
N THR A 165 -5.45 4.35 -8.10
CA THR A 165 -4.02 4.23 -7.77
C THR A 165 -3.16 4.29 -9.03
N ILE A 166 -1.97 4.87 -8.90
CA ILE A 166 -0.85 4.64 -9.83
C ILE A 166 0.24 3.94 -9.02
N PRO A 167 0.63 2.71 -9.40
CA PRO A 167 1.82 2.10 -8.83
C PRO A 167 3.04 2.96 -9.12
N MET A 168 3.85 3.26 -8.10
CA MET A 168 5.10 3.98 -8.32
C MET A 168 5.95 3.20 -9.32
N GLY A 169 6.54 3.91 -10.29
CA GLY A 169 7.24 3.30 -11.42
C GLY A 169 6.47 3.37 -12.73
N ASN A 170 5.14 3.51 -12.69
CA ASN A 170 4.34 3.84 -13.86
C ASN A 170 4.40 5.35 -14.16
N LEU A 171 4.08 5.71 -15.40
CA LEU A 171 3.98 7.09 -15.85
C LEU A 171 2.54 7.59 -15.67
N GLY A 172 2.36 8.64 -14.86
CA GLY A 172 1.11 9.38 -14.82
C GLY A 172 0.99 10.39 -15.96
N THR A 173 -0.21 10.76 -16.36
CA THR A 173 -0.47 11.92 -17.23
C THR A 173 -1.84 12.50 -16.94
N PHE A 174 -2.14 13.66 -17.53
CA PHE A 174 -3.42 14.34 -17.40
C PHE A 174 -4.10 14.49 -18.76
N CYS A 175 -5.41 14.32 -18.80
CA CYS A 175 -6.23 14.63 -19.97
C CYS A 175 -7.17 15.77 -19.62
N ILE A 176 -7.22 16.79 -20.48
CA ILE A 176 -8.14 17.92 -20.36
C ILE A 176 -9.17 17.83 -21.50
N ASP A 177 -10.45 17.83 -21.14
CA ASP A 177 -11.54 18.08 -22.08
C ASP A 177 -12.07 19.50 -21.86
N SER A 178 -12.00 20.35 -22.89
CA SER A 178 -12.36 21.76 -22.76
C SER A 178 -12.85 22.38 -24.06
N ASN A 179 -13.63 23.46 -23.97
CA ASN A 179 -13.93 24.34 -25.10
C ASN A 179 -13.04 25.60 -25.15
N LEU A 180 -12.20 25.78 -24.12
CA LEU A 180 -11.33 26.96 -23.94
C LEU A 180 -10.16 27.00 -24.95
N TYR A 181 -9.88 25.88 -25.64
CA TYR A 181 -8.87 25.83 -26.70
C TYR A 181 -9.10 26.87 -27.81
N SER A 182 -10.36 27.28 -28.02
CA SER A 182 -10.71 28.30 -29.00
C SER A 182 -10.09 29.67 -28.74
N ILE A 183 -9.68 29.98 -27.50
CA ILE A 183 -8.95 31.23 -27.16
C ILE A 183 -7.62 31.31 -27.90
N MET A 184 -6.96 30.17 -28.11
CA MET A 184 -5.66 30.11 -28.80
C MET A 184 -5.77 30.50 -30.28
N ASN A 185 -6.98 30.46 -30.84
CA ASN A 185 -7.24 30.87 -32.21
C ASN A 185 -7.49 32.39 -32.34
N ARG A 186 -7.50 33.15 -31.24
CA ARG A 186 -7.68 34.60 -31.28
C ARG A 186 -6.51 35.26 -31.98
N THR A 187 -6.83 36.32 -32.73
CA THR A 187 -5.83 37.04 -33.52
C THR A 187 -4.75 37.64 -32.62
N GLY A 188 -3.50 37.22 -32.83
CA GLY A 188 -2.33 37.71 -32.09
C GLY A 188 -1.97 36.90 -30.85
N TYR A 189 -2.71 35.84 -30.52
CA TYR A 189 -2.40 34.95 -29.41
C TYR A 189 -0.98 34.39 -29.52
N LEU A 190 -0.22 34.46 -28.42
CA LEU A 190 1.11 33.87 -28.28
C LEU A 190 1.06 32.73 -27.26
N PRO A 191 1.93 31.71 -27.38
CA PRO A 191 1.94 30.60 -26.41
C PRO A 191 2.06 31.04 -24.94
N GLY A 192 2.81 32.10 -24.66
CA GLY A 192 2.92 32.66 -23.30
C GLY A 192 1.62 33.21 -22.71
N ASP A 193 0.60 33.44 -23.54
CA ASP A 193 -0.69 34.00 -23.11
C ASP A 193 -1.63 32.96 -22.49
N SER A 194 -1.30 31.66 -22.55
CA SER A 194 -2.12 30.63 -21.92
C SER A 194 -2.27 30.88 -20.43
N SER A 195 -3.52 30.82 -19.98
CA SER A 195 -3.89 30.93 -18.57
C SER A 195 -4.37 29.61 -17.97
N ILE A 196 -4.30 28.51 -18.73
CA ILE A 196 -4.66 27.18 -18.25
C ILE A 196 -3.49 26.63 -17.43
N LYS A 197 -3.80 26.12 -16.23
CA LYS A 197 -2.85 25.41 -15.40
C LYS A 197 -3.49 24.21 -14.72
N ILE A 198 -2.67 23.25 -14.36
CA ILE A 198 -3.00 22.14 -13.46
C ILE A 198 -2.31 22.43 -12.13
N THR A 199 -3.02 22.25 -11.03
CA THR A 199 -2.47 22.28 -9.68
C THR A 199 -2.45 20.86 -9.17
N VAL A 200 -1.27 20.37 -8.81
CA VAL A 200 -1.09 19.10 -8.11
C VAL A 200 -0.66 19.41 -6.69
N THR A 201 -1.37 18.87 -5.70
CA THR A 201 -1.01 18.99 -4.28
C THR A 201 -0.54 17.64 -3.77
N SER A 202 0.65 17.61 -3.16
CA SER A 202 1.23 16.41 -2.57
C SER A 202 0.47 15.95 -1.31
N PRO A 203 0.72 14.71 -0.82
CA PRO A 203 0.17 14.23 0.45
C PRO A 203 0.55 15.10 1.65
N SER A 204 1.69 15.82 1.59
CA SER A 204 2.13 16.77 2.62
C SER A 204 1.46 18.15 2.51
N GLY A 205 0.69 18.41 1.45
CA GLY A 205 0.03 19.69 1.20
C GLY A 205 0.82 20.66 0.31
N ASP A 206 1.95 20.24 -0.24
CA ASP A 206 2.78 21.09 -1.11
C ASP A 206 2.17 21.21 -2.50
N SER A 207 2.07 22.43 -3.02
CA SER A 207 1.62 22.68 -4.40
C SER A 207 2.79 22.59 -5.37
N LEU A 208 2.64 21.74 -6.39
CA LEU A 208 3.65 21.51 -7.43
C LEU A 208 3.37 22.38 -8.65
N THR A 209 4.41 23.00 -9.21
CA THR A 209 4.32 23.88 -10.41
C THR A 209 4.81 23.20 -11.68
N TYR A 210 5.50 22.06 -11.55
CA TYR A 210 5.93 21.16 -12.60
C TYR A 210 5.91 19.73 -12.05
N LEU A 211 5.91 18.72 -12.93
CA LEU A 211 6.26 17.35 -12.54
C LEU A 211 7.46 16.88 -13.36
N VAL A 212 8.26 16.02 -12.76
CA VAL A 212 9.45 15.46 -13.36
C VAL A 212 9.07 14.21 -14.16
N GLY A 213 9.48 14.19 -15.42
CA GLY A 213 9.31 13.06 -16.33
C GLY A 213 10.53 12.15 -16.43
N LEU A 214 10.60 11.38 -17.50
CA LEU A 214 11.75 10.53 -17.78
C LEU A 214 13.00 11.38 -18.04
N ASN A 215 14.16 10.81 -17.75
CA ASN A 215 15.47 11.47 -17.88
C ASN A 215 15.62 12.78 -17.06
N GLY A 216 14.74 13.02 -16.09
CA GLY A 216 14.76 14.21 -15.25
C GLY A 216 14.20 15.46 -15.94
N ALA A 217 13.46 15.33 -17.04
CA ALA A 217 12.81 16.46 -17.70
C ALA A 217 11.77 17.10 -16.77
N GLU A 218 11.79 18.43 -16.61
CA GLU A 218 10.75 19.15 -15.87
C GLU A 218 9.64 19.57 -16.83
N HIS A 219 8.44 19.06 -16.61
CA HIS A 219 7.27 19.41 -17.40
C HIS A 219 6.40 20.41 -16.64
N PRO A 220 6.16 21.63 -17.18
CA PRO A 220 5.41 22.64 -16.48
C PRO A 220 3.93 22.27 -16.36
N LEU A 221 3.32 22.67 -15.25
CA LEU A 221 1.87 22.56 -15.04
C LEU A 221 1.15 23.90 -15.27
N THR A 222 1.85 24.91 -15.77
CA THR A 222 1.33 26.27 -16.01
C THR A 222 1.53 26.69 -17.46
N HIS A 223 0.74 27.67 -17.92
CA HIS A 223 0.75 28.13 -19.31
C HIS A 223 0.52 27.01 -20.34
N LEU A 224 -0.38 26.08 -20.00
CA LEU A 224 -0.63 24.87 -20.78
C LEU A 224 -1.33 25.19 -22.11
N GLN A 225 -0.75 24.73 -23.21
CA GLN A 225 -1.24 24.95 -24.57
C GLN A 225 -2.34 23.96 -24.94
N VAL A 226 -3.50 24.03 -24.28
CA VAL A 226 -4.65 23.17 -24.55
C VAL A 226 -5.32 23.60 -25.85
N ASP A 227 -4.76 23.18 -26.99
CA ASP A 227 -5.17 23.58 -28.34
C ASP A 227 -6.17 22.62 -29.00
N LEU A 228 -6.51 21.53 -28.30
CA LEU A 228 -7.46 20.51 -28.73
C LEU A 228 -8.67 20.45 -27.78
N PRO A 229 -9.85 20.03 -28.28
CA PRO A 229 -11.02 19.75 -27.43
C PRO A 229 -10.73 18.70 -26.35
N ARG A 230 -9.92 17.70 -26.70
CA ARG A 230 -9.36 16.68 -25.81
C ARG A 230 -7.85 16.69 -25.97
N TRP A 231 -7.15 17.01 -24.90
CA TRP A 231 -5.72 17.32 -24.92
C TRP A 231 -4.99 16.59 -23.79
N TYR A 232 -3.91 15.89 -24.11
CA TYR A 232 -3.06 15.22 -23.13
C TYR A 232 -1.89 16.11 -22.74
N TRP A 233 -1.58 16.18 -21.44
CA TRP A 233 -0.51 17.02 -20.91
C TRP A 233 0.84 16.71 -21.52
N ILE A 234 1.18 15.41 -21.57
CA ILE A 234 2.32 14.90 -22.32
C ILE A 234 1.78 14.02 -23.46
N GLY A 235 1.91 14.53 -24.68
CA GLY A 235 1.47 13.90 -25.92
C GLY A 235 2.53 13.04 -26.59
N GLN A 236 2.14 12.20 -27.56
CA GLN A 236 3.09 11.43 -28.34
C GLN A 236 3.90 12.33 -29.27
N GLY A 237 5.17 12.59 -28.91
CA GLY A 237 6.01 13.54 -29.62
C GLY A 237 5.46 14.96 -29.46
N THR A 238 4.99 15.57 -30.56
CA THR A 238 4.33 16.88 -30.55
C THR A 238 2.80 16.77 -30.66
N ASP A 239 2.25 15.57 -30.75
CA ASP A 239 0.82 15.32 -30.90
C ASP A 239 0.17 15.14 -29.52
N HIS A 240 -0.65 16.10 -29.11
CA HIS A 240 -1.37 16.08 -27.84
C HIS A 240 -2.76 15.43 -27.92
N SER A 241 -3.13 14.80 -29.05
CA SER A 241 -4.40 14.06 -29.18
C SER A 241 -4.36 12.65 -28.60
N VAL A 242 -3.16 12.14 -28.31
CA VAL A 242 -2.90 10.83 -27.71
C VAL A 242 -1.84 10.96 -26.60
N PRO A 243 -1.92 10.18 -25.51
CA PRO A 243 -0.93 10.25 -24.44
C PRO A 243 0.42 9.69 -24.91
N SER A 244 1.51 10.26 -24.42
CA SER A 244 2.83 9.64 -24.57
C SER A 244 2.94 8.37 -23.74
N HIS A 245 3.53 7.32 -24.33
CA HIS A 245 4.02 6.15 -23.59
C HIS A 245 5.53 6.22 -23.29
N GLU A 246 6.19 7.27 -23.76
CA GLU A 246 7.64 7.46 -23.67
C GLU A 246 8.03 8.56 -22.67
N ASP A 247 7.07 9.30 -22.12
CA ASP A 247 7.29 10.31 -21.09
C ASP A 247 5.98 10.63 -20.34
N GLY A 248 6.05 11.36 -19.23
CA GLY A 248 4.89 11.67 -18.39
C GLY A 248 5.30 12.21 -17.02
N TRP A 249 4.43 12.07 -16.03
CA TRP A 249 4.79 12.17 -14.62
C TRP A 249 5.50 10.89 -14.18
N ASN A 250 6.82 10.95 -14.02
CA ASN A 250 7.61 9.82 -13.53
C ASN A 250 7.45 9.68 -12.01
N THR A 251 6.50 8.83 -11.61
CA THR A 251 6.10 8.65 -10.19
C THR A 251 7.20 8.06 -9.29
N SER A 252 8.27 7.51 -9.86
CA SER A 252 9.37 6.87 -9.10
C SER A 252 10.69 7.63 -9.16
N VAL A 253 10.71 8.82 -9.76
CA VAL A 253 11.91 9.62 -9.88
C VAL A 253 12.49 9.97 -8.51
N SER A 254 13.81 9.91 -8.41
CA SER A 254 14.58 10.16 -7.20
C SER A 254 15.68 11.18 -7.45
N TYR A 255 16.03 11.95 -6.43
CA TYR A 255 17.22 12.78 -6.43
C TYR A 255 18.49 11.91 -6.55
N PRO A 256 19.65 12.47 -6.95
CA PRO A 256 20.91 11.72 -7.03
C PRO A 256 21.34 11.03 -5.73
N ASN A 257 20.83 11.48 -4.58
CA ASN A 257 21.08 10.87 -3.27
C ASN A 257 20.15 9.66 -2.96
N GLY A 258 19.33 9.23 -3.91
CA GLY A 258 18.38 8.13 -3.77
C GLY A 258 17.06 8.48 -3.08
N THR A 259 16.85 9.73 -2.66
CA THR A 259 15.59 10.14 -2.04
C THR A 259 14.52 10.34 -3.12
N ARG A 260 13.35 9.70 -2.96
CA ARG A 260 12.23 9.87 -3.89
C ARG A 260 11.74 11.32 -3.90
N ILE A 261 11.48 11.86 -5.10
CA ILE A 261 10.89 13.20 -5.25
C ILE A 261 9.41 13.14 -4.85
N TYR A 262 8.70 12.10 -5.29
CA TYR A 262 7.31 11.86 -4.96
C TYR A 262 7.21 10.83 -3.85
N GLN A 263 6.46 11.16 -2.79
CA GLN A 263 6.16 10.22 -1.71
C GLN A 263 4.90 9.41 -2.07
N PRO A 264 4.77 8.16 -1.60
CA PRO A 264 3.51 7.44 -1.68
C PRO A 264 2.41 8.17 -0.90
N GLY A 265 1.18 8.03 -1.33
CA GLY A 265 0.01 8.68 -0.73
C GLY A 265 -0.88 9.38 -1.75
N ILE A 266 -1.90 10.07 -1.22
CA ILE A 266 -2.95 10.69 -2.02
C ILE A 266 -2.52 12.09 -2.47
N TYR A 267 -2.45 12.27 -3.79
CA TYR A 267 -2.30 13.56 -4.44
C TYR A 267 -3.67 14.08 -4.85
N THR A 268 -3.85 15.39 -4.80
CA THR A 268 -5.05 16.05 -5.36
C THR A 268 -4.67 16.84 -6.61
N VAL A 269 -5.53 16.80 -7.63
CA VAL A 269 -5.28 17.43 -8.93
C VAL A 269 -6.50 18.22 -9.38
N ARG A 270 -6.27 19.44 -9.87
CA ARG A 270 -7.33 20.35 -10.35
C ARG A 270 -6.79 21.20 -11.50
N ALA A 271 -7.57 21.39 -12.56
CA ALA A 271 -7.26 22.33 -13.63
C ALA A 271 -8.03 23.64 -13.44
N GLU A 272 -7.42 24.78 -13.76
CA GLU A 272 -8.11 26.07 -13.77
C GLU A 272 -7.64 26.97 -14.92
N CYS A 273 -8.52 27.87 -15.34
CA CYS A 273 -8.23 28.91 -16.30
C CYS A 273 -8.84 30.24 -15.86
N ASN A 274 -8.02 31.29 -15.77
CA ASN A 274 -8.48 32.64 -15.41
C ASN A 274 -8.08 33.69 -16.45
N VAL A 275 -8.11 33.31 -17.73
CA VAL A 275 -7.92 34.26 -18.84
C VAL A 275 -8.88 35.43 -18.69
N ASN A 276 -8.38 36.66 -18.85
CA ASN A 276 -9.18 37.88 -18.79
C ASN A 276 -10.09 37.99 -17.53
N GLY A 277 -9.66 37.39 -16.41
CA GLY A 277 -10.42 37.39 -15.15
C GLY A 277 -11.67 36.51 -15.13
N MET A 278 -11.87 35.61 -16.11
CA MET A 278 -13.13 34.87 -16.25
C MET A 278 -13.49 34.02 -15.03
N LYS A 279 -12.52 33.37 -14.38
CA LYS A 279 -12.77 32.58 -13.16
C LYS A 279 -13.24 33.47 -12.02
N ASN A 280 -12.62 34.65 -11.88
CA ASN A 280 -12.96 35.60 -10.82
C ASN A 280 -14.37 36.18 -11.01
N ASN A 281 -14.77 36.34 -12.27
CA ASN A 281 -16.04 36.95 -12.66
C ASN A 281 -17.21 35.96 -12.77
N TYR A 282 -16.93 34.67 -12.98
CA TYR A 282 -17.95 33.64 -13.15
C TYR A 282 -18.00 32.70 -11.94
N LYS A 283 -18.73 33.15 -10.91
CA LYS A 283 -18.85 32.50 -9.60
C LYS A 283 -20.29 32.12 -9.30
N ALA A 284 -20.45 31.10 -8.46
CA ALA A 284 -21.73 30.80 -7.85
C ALA A 284 -22.20 31.95 -6.94
N PRO A 285 -23.51 32.03 -6.62
CA PRO A 285 -24.05 33.09 -5.77
C PRO A 285 -23.40 33.19 -4.38
N ASP A 286 -22.80 32.11 -3.88
CA ASP A 286 -22.07 32.05 -2.61
C ASP A 286 -20.58 32.44 -2.74
N GLY A 287 -20.13 32.83 -3.93
CA GLY A 287 -18.75 33.21 -4.23
C GLY A 287 -17.82 32.04 -4.58
N SER A 288 -18.30 30.79 -4.53
CA SER A 288 -17.52 29.62 -4.91
C SER A 288 -17.31 29.52 -6.42
N ASP A 289 -16.27 28.79 -6.83
CA ASP A 289 -16.03 28.49 -8.26
C ASP A 289 -17.13 27.56 -8.79
N TYR A 290 -17.69 27.86 -9.96
CA TYR A 290 -18.47 26.86 -10.69
C TYR A 290 -17.56 25.73 -11.18
N VAL A 291 -17.83 24.51 -10.71
CA VAL A 291 -17.10 23.31 -11.13
C VAL A 291 -17.43 22.95 -12.57
N ASN A 292 -16.42 22.46 -13.29
CA ASN A 292 -16.43 22.13 -14.72
C ASN A 292 -16.70 23.32 -15.65
N LYS A 293 -16.49 24.54 -15.16
CA LYS A 293 -16.58 25.79 -15.95
C LYS A 293 -15.21 26.36 -16.22
N THR A 294 -14.78 27.32 -15.40
CA THR A 294 -13.44 27.91 -15.41
C THR A 294 -12.45 27.12 -14.56
N VAL A 295 -12.97 26.11 -13.84
CA VAL A 295 -12.21 25.22 -12.99
C VAL A 295 -12.79 23.80 -13.06
N SER A 296 -11.95 22.78 -13.14
CA SER A 296 -12.37 21.38 -13.03
C SER A 296 -12.79 21.00 -11.60
N MET A 297 -13.42 19.84 -11.47
CA MET A 297 -13.51 19.14 -10.19
C MET A 297 -12.10 18.82 -9.67
N THR A 298 -11.92 18.85 -8.35
CA THR A 298 -10.70 18.35 -7.72
C THR A 298 -10.76 16.82 -7.68
N HIS A 299 -9.82 16.18 -8.36
CA HIS A 299 -9.68 14.74 -8.38
C HIS A 299 -8.53 14.28 -7.48
N THR A 300 -8.51 12.99 -7.16
CA THR A 300 -7.43 12.36 -6.39
C THR A 300 -6.75 11.28 -7.21
N VAL A 301 -5.49 11.00 -6.87
CA VAL A 301 -4.79 9.78 -7.29
C VAL A 301 -3.85 9.35 -6.17
N ASN A 302 -3.86 8.07 -5.84
CA ASN A 302 -3.01 7.52 -4.78
C ASN A 302 -1.77 6.88 -5.39
N LEU A 303 -0.60 7.44 -5.12
CA LEU A 303 0.66 6.76 -5.47
C LEU A 303 0.90 5.65 -4.45
N VAL A 304 0.99 4.42 -4.93
CA VAL A 304 1.26 3.25 -4.09
C VAL A 304 2.70 2.84 -4.28
N ASP A 305 3.43 2.72 -3.17
CA ASP A 305 4.82 2.30 -3.18
C ASP A 305 4.99 0.96 -3.90
N ASP A 306 6.04 0.86 -4.71
CA ASP A 306 6.42 -0.33 -5.47
C ASP A 306 7.40 -1.23 -4.71
N ALA A 307 7.69 -0.87 -3.46
CA ALA A 307 8.51 -1.66 -2.55
C ALA A 307 8.03 -3.12 -2.53
N VAL A 308 9.01 -4.02 -2.72
CA VAL A 308 8.83 -5.45 -2.53
C VAL A 308 9.54 -5.82 -1.23
N ASP A 309 8.94 -6.71 -0.46
CA ASP A 309 9.51 -7.28 0.77
C ASP A 309 9.44 -8.80 0.67
N ILE A 310 10.46 -9.48 1.19
CA ILE A 310 10.51 -10.92 1.32
C ILE A 310 10.94 -11.30 2.73
N ARG A 311 10.28 -12.31 3.31
CA ARG A 311 10.72 -12.93 4.57
C ARG A 311 10.67 -14.44 4.49
N ALA A 312 11.61 -15.11 5.15
CA ALA A 312 11.60 -16.56 5.32
C ALA A 312 10.81 -16.95 6.57
N SER A 313 10.10 -18.08 6.52
CA SER A 313 9.32 -18.61 7.63
C SER A 313 9.33 -20.14 7.60
N PRO A 314 10.00 -20.82 8.55
CA PRO A 314 10.93 -20.23 9.52
C PRO A 314 12.24 -19.75 8.86
N GLU A 315 12.96 -18.84 9.52
CA GLU A 315 14.28 -18.33 9.05
C GLU A 315 15.45 -19.30 9.34
N LEU A 316 15.18 -20.38 10.07
CA LEU A 316 16.13 -21.45 10.38
C LEU A 316 15.46 -22.81 10.13
N VAL A 317 16.11 -23.65 9.34
CA VAL A 317 15.69 -25.03 9.07
C VAL A 317 16.87 -25.99 9.19
N VAL A 318 16.59 -27.27 9.37
CA VAL A 318 17.58 -28.33 9.19
C VAL A 318 17.39 -29.01 7.82
N PRO A 319 18.44 -29.61 7.22
CA PRO A 319 18.31 -30.39 6.00
C PRO A 319 17.19 -31.44 6.09
N GLY A 320 16.24 -31.39 5.16
CA GLY A 320 15.04 -32.23 5.11
C GLY A 320 13.75 -31.52 5.53
N GLU A 321 13.83 -30.36 6.18
CA GLU A 321 12.68 -29.52 6.49
C GLU A 321 12.35 -28.56 5.33
N SER A 322 11.08 -28.22 5.21
CA SER A 322 10.61 -27.19 4.28
C SER A 322 10.46 -25.86 5.02
N PHE A 323 10.61 -24.75 4.29
CA PHE A 323 10.24 -23.42 4.74
C PHE A 323 9.48 -22.70 3.63
N ALA A 324 8.93 -21.53 3.96
CA ALA A 324 8.31 -20.67 2.98
C ALA A 324 9.01 -19.32 2.91
N THR A 325 8.98 -18.69 1.74
CA THR A 325 9.19 -17.25 1.61
C THR A 325 7.85 -16.56 1.39
N ILE A 326 7.57 -15.52 2.16
CA ILE A 326 6.38 -14.69 2.00
C ILE A 326 6.83 -13.41 1.31
N ILE A 327 6.30 -13.15 0.13
CA ILE A 327 6.60 -11.98 -0.70
C ILE A 327 5.41 -11.04 -0.62
N THR A 328 5.67 -9.77 -0.33
CA THR A 328 4.69 -8.69 -0.43
C THR A 328 5.16 -7.63 -1.40
N GLY A 329 4.24 -7.08 -2.19
CA GLY A 329 4.53 -6.09 -3.22
C GLY A 329 3.26 -5.64 -3.91
N LEU A 330 3.37 -5.18 -5.16
CA LEU A 330 2.22 -4.71 -5.93
C LEU A 330 1.26 -5.87 -6.26
N PRO A 331 -0.06 -5.72 -6.02
CA PRO A 331 -1.05 -6.72 -6.39
C PRO A 331 -0.96 -7.15 -7.87
N HIS A 332 -1.18 -8.45 -8.12
CA HIS A 332 -1.18 -9.06 -9.46
C HIS A 332 0.13 -8.94 -10.28
N ASN A 333 1.20 -8.39 -9.70
CA ASN A 333 2.48 -8.26 -10.38
C ASN A 333 3.32 -9.53 -10.26
N GLU A 334 4.27 -9.66 -11.20
CA GLU A 334 5.21 -10.78 -11.30
C GLU A 334 6.61 -10.34 -10.84
N TYR A 335 7.25 -11.19 -10.03
CA TYR A 335 8.58 -10.97 -9.47
C TYR A 335 9.46 -12.20 -9.67
N TYR A 336 10.74 -11.97 -9.96
CA TYR A 336 11.75 -13.02 -10.03
C TYR A 336 12.16 -13.41 -8.60
N LEU A 337 12.27 -14.70 -8.34
CA LEU A 337 12.66 -15.27 -7.05
C LEU A 337 13.80 -16.26 -7.26
N TRP A 338 14.90 -16.14 -6.51
CA TRP A 338 16.00 -17.10 -6.57
C TRP A 338 16.81 -17.16 -5.27
N MET A 339 17.65 -18.20 -5.14
CA MET A 339 18.65 -18.30 -4.09
C MET A 339 19.93 -17.57 -4.51
N LYS A 340 20.06 -16.31 -4.08
CA LYS A 340 21.13 -15.42 -4.50
C LYS A 340 22.51 -15.86 -3.98
N GLY A 341 23.53 -15.66 -4.81
CA GLY A 341 24.93 -15.94 -4.48
C GLY A 341 25.28 -17.43 -4.41
N THR A 342 24.44 -18.32 -4.95
CA THR A 342 24.65 -19.78 -4.89
C THR A 342 25.33 -20.35 -6.13
N GLY A 343 25.70 -19.52 -7.11
CA GLY A 343 26.27 -19.94 -8.39
C GLY A 343 27.61 -20.68 -8.31
N THR A 344 28.33 -20.61 -7.18
CA THR A 344 29.56 -21.39 -6.94
C THR A 344 29.29 -22.82 -6.46
N MET A 345 28.06 -23.15 -6.10
CA MET A 345 27.66 -24.50 -5.69
C MET A 345 27.55 -25.41 -6.90
N THR A 346 27.66 -26.73 -6.69
CA THR A 346 27.54 -27.71 -7.78
C THR A 346 26.10 -28.10 -8.09
N GLY A 347 25.16 -27.93 -7.15
CA GLY A 347 23.79 -28.43 -7.28
C GLY A 347 23.69 -29.95 -7.10
N GLN A 348 24.77 -30.60 -6.65
CA GLN A 348 24.84 -32.04 -6.39
C GLN A 348 24.53 -32.36 -4.92
N PRO A 349 24.28 -33.63 -4.57
CA PRO A 349 24.12 -34.05 -3.18
C PRO A 349 25.30 -33.62 -2.27
N GLY A 350 24.98 -32.89 -1.21
CA GLY A 350 25.92 -32.34 -0.23
C GLY A 350 26.40 -30.92 -0.56
N ASP A 351 26.06 -30.40 -1.74
CA ASP A 351 26.50 -29.09 -2.24
C ASP A 351 25.44 -28.46 -3.17
N GLN A 352 24.17 -28.49 -2.76
CA GLN A 352 23.08 -27.73 -3.39
C GLN A 352 22.42 -26.74 -2.41
N PRO A 353 21.85 -25.63 -2.89
CA PRO A 353 20.98 -24.76 -2.10
C PRO A 353 19.58 -25.37 -1.95
N PRO A 354 18.68 -24.75 -1.16
CA PRO A 354 17.26 -25.14 -1.15
C PRO A 354 16.63 -24.99 -2.53
N VAL A 355 15.63 -25.83 -2.82
CA VAL A 355 14.90 -25.84 -4.10
C VAL A 355 13.48 -25.34 -3.90
N ILE A 356 12.92 -24.64 -4.89
CA ILE A 356 11.51 -24.25 -4.87
C ILE A 356 10.67 -25.52 -5.01
N ALA A 357 9.63 -25.66 -4.18
CA ALA A 357 8.72 -26.80 -4.28
C ALA A 357 7.94 -26.75 -5.61
N LEU A 358 7.80 -27.89 -6.28
CA LEU A 358 7.12 -27.96 -7.58
C LEU A 358 5.61 -27.78 -7.45
N MET A 359 4.97 -27.41 -8.57
CA MET A 359 3.51 -27.39 -8.74
C MET A 359 2.76 -26.47 -7.76
N GLN A 360 3.31 -25.29 -7.50
CA GLN A 360 2.65 -24.25 -6.71
C GLN A 360 1.87 -23.30 -7.61
N ASP A 361 0.67 -22.90 -7.18
CA ASP A 361 -0.12 -21.92 -7.90
C ASP A 361 0.64 -20.59 -8.03
N ASN A 362 0.66 -20.03 -9.24
CA ASN A 362 1.30 -18.75 -9.54
C ASN A 362 2.82 -18.71 -9.28
N VAL A 363 3.49 -19.86 -9.29
CA VAL A 363 4.95 -19.99 -9.30
C VAL A 363 5.35 -20.78 -10.55
N VAL A 364 6.14 -20.16 -11.43
CA VAL A 364 6.51 -20.72 -12.73
C VAL A 364 8.02 -20.90 -12.84
N HIS A 365 8.45 -21.98 -13.49
CA HIS A 365 9.86 -22.29 -13.76
C HIS A 365 10.12 -22.37 -15.26
N ASP A 366 11.37 -22.13 -15.66
CA ASP A 366 11.82 -22.51 -16.99
C ASP A 366 11.86 -24.04 -17.14
N ALA A 367 11.63 -24.52 -18.37
CA ALA A 367 11.84 -25.93 -18.69
C ALA A 367 13.33 -26.29 -18.59
N PRO A 368 13.70 -27.50 -18.10
CA PRO A 368 15.10 -27.94 -18.05
C PRO A 368 15.84 -27.90 -19.39
N SER A 369 15.11 -28.04 -20.49
CA SER A 369 15.62 -27.95 -21.87
C SER A 369 15.80 -26.53 -22.40
N GLY A 370 15.28 -25.52 -21.69
CA GLY A 370 15.13 -24.15 -22.17
C GLY A 370 13.94 -23.96 -23.13
N PRO A 371 13.73 -22.74 -23.65
CA PRO A 371 14.51 -21.52 -23.39
C PRO A 371 14.40 -21.05 -21.92
N TYR A 372 15.43 -20.36 -21.42
CA TYR A 372 15.53 -19.98 -20.00
C TYR A 372 15.15 -18.51 -19.75
N LEU A 373 13.93 -18.13 -20.14
CA LEU A 373 13.49 -16.74 -20.11
C LEU A 373 13.55 -16.13 -18.70
N ILE A 374 13.18 -16.91 -17.68
CA ILE A 374 13.24 -16.45 -16.29
C ILE A 374 14.71 -16.38 -15.83
N GLY A 375 15.49 -17.41 -16.19
CA GLY A 375 16.89 -17.52 -15.80
C GLY A 375 17.85 -16.52 -16.46
N ASP A 376 17.48 -16.00 -17.63
CA ASP A 376 18.25 -15.00 -18.39
C ASP A 376 18.03 -13.56 -17.87
N TYR A 377 17.21 -13.39 -16.83
CA TYR A 377 17.03 -12.11 -16.16
C TYR A 377 18.34 -11.57 -15.57
N VAL A 378 18.74 -10.37 -16.00
CA VAL A 378 19.91 -9.64 -15.49
C VAL A 378 19.49 -8.82 -14.29
N PHE A 379 19.97 -9.22 -13.10
CA PHE A 379 19.58 -8.63 -11.82
C PHE A 379 20.45 -7.43 -11.41
N SER A 380 19.87 -6.55 -10.59
CA SER A 380 20.36 -5.18 -10.34
C SER A 380 21.82 -5.06 -9.88
N ASP A 381 22.23 -5.87 -8.91
CA ASP A 381 23.57 -5.85 -8.31
C ASP A 381 24.49 -6.96 -8.83
N GLY A 382 24.10 -7.64 -9.91
CA GLY A 382 24.85 -8.76 -10.49
C GLY A 382 26.04 -8.37 -11.36
N GLY A 383 26.27 -7.08 -11.62
CA GLY A 383 27.33 -6.62 -12.54
C GLY A 383 27.16 -7.16 -13.97
N GLY A 384 25.91 -7.31 -14.43
CA GLY A 384 25.57 -7.89 -15.73
C GLY A 384 25.38 -9.42 -15.73
N LYS A 385 25.50 -10.09 -14.58
CA LYS A 385 25.15 -11.51 -14.43
C LYS A 385 23.65 -11.72 -14.53
N THR A 386 23.26 -12.88 -15.05
CA THR A 386 21.87 -13.36 -15.02
C THR A 386 21.63 -14.24 -13.80
N ILE A 387 20.36 -14.50 -13.44
CA ILE A 387 20.01 -15.46 -12.38
C ILE A 387 20.70 -16.81 -12.61
N ARG A 388 20.76 -17.30 -13.85
CA ARG A 388 21.46 -18.56 -14.19
C ARG A 388 22.97 -18.56 -13.97
N ASN A 389 23.59 -17.38 -13.86
CA ASN A 389 24.99 -17.26 -13.48
C ASN A 389 25.17 -17.22 -11.95
N ASP A 390 24.09 -17.02 -11.20
CA ASP A 390 24.07 -16.81 -9.76
C ASP A 390 23.45 -17.98 -8.97
N VAL A 391 22.99 -19.02 -9.67
CA VAL A 391 22.48 -20.28 -9.13
C VAL A 391 23.21 -21.48 -9.75
N PRO A 392 23.27 -22.64 -9.07
CA PRO A 392 24.00 -23.79 -9.58
C PRO A 392 23.27 -24.52 -10.72
N ARG A 393 24.01 -25.41 -11.41
CA ARG A 393 23.49 -26.22 -12.53
C ARG A 393 23.56 -27.70 -12.18
N ASP A 394 22.44 -28.25 -11.74
CA ASP A 394 22.32 -29.69 -11.50
C ASP A 394 22.06 -30.45 -12.83
N PRO A 395 22.36 -31.76 -12.92
CA PRO A 395 22.25 -32.51 -14.17
C PRO A 395 20.81 -32.81 -14.60
N THR A 396 19.85 -32.75 -13.66
CA THR A 396 18.48 -33.21 -13.88
C THR A 396 17.59 -32.07 -14.36
N TRP A 397 17.68 -30.93 -13.70
CA TRP A 397 16.85 -29.74 -13.92
C TRP A 397 17.64 -28.60 -14.55
N ASN A 398 18.96 -28.75 -14.74
CA ASN A 398 19.83 -27.73 -15.30
C ASN A 398 19.69 -26.38 -14.57
N GLY A 399 19.50 -26.44 -13.25
CA GLY A 399 19.38 -25.29 -12.35
C GLY A 399 17.99 -24.64 -12.27
N THR A 400 16.99 -25.07 -13.05
CA THR A 400 15.68 -24.38 -13.09
C THR A 400 14.85 -24.48 -11.82
N GLN A 401 15.21 -25.39 -10.91
CA GLN A 401 14.57 -25.57 -9.59
C GLN A 401 15.03 -24.56 -8.53
N PHE A 402 16.10 -23.79 -8.77
CA PHE A 402 16.67 -22.83 -7.81
C PHE A 402 16.17 -21.41 -7.99
N TYR A 403 15.31 -21.18 -8.98
CA TYR A 403 14.71 -19.89 -9.31
C TYR A 403 13.33 -20.05 -9.93
N GLY A 404 12.53 -18.99 -9.94
CA GLY A 404 11.21 -18.98 -10.58
C GLY A 404 10.65 -17.56 -10.72
N MET A 405 9.50 -17.48 -11.39
CA MET A 405 8.68 -16.28 -11.48
C MET A 405 7.45 -16.45 -10.59
N VAL A 406 7.14 -15.42 -9.79
CA VAL A 406 6.08 -15.46 -8.78
C VAL A 406 5.07 -14.36 -9.02
N LYS A 407 3.80 -14.71 -9.16
CA LYS A 407 2.70 -13.73 -9.31
C LYS A 407 1.95 -13.51 -8.00
N LEU A 408 1.90 -12.26 -7.53
CA LEU A 408 1.20 -11.88 -6.30
C LEU A 408 -0.31 -11.88 -6.49
N ASP A 409 -1.07 -12.11 -5.42
CA ASP A 409 -2.53 -12.07 -5.45
C ASP A 409 -3.10 -10.64 -5.42
N ALA A 410 -4.43 -10.53 -5.30
CA ALA A 410 -5.13 -9.24 -5.25
C ALA A 410 -4.78 -8.40 -4.00
N THR A 411 -4.22 -9.03 -2.97
CA THR A 411 -3.75 -8.35 -1.75
C THR A 411 -2.28 -7.95 -1.83
N GLY A 412 -1.58 -8.28 -2.93
CA GLY A 412 -0.17 -8.01 -3.07
C GLY A 412 0.70 -8.97 -2.27
N THR A 413 0.23 -10.19 -1.99
CA THR A 413 0.99 -11.20 -1.23
C THR A 413 1.12 -12.51 -2.01
N ARG A 414 2.22 -13.25 -1.78
CA ARG A 414 2.36 -14.66 -2.17
C ARG A 414 3.27 -15.40 -1.20
N THR A 415 2.87 -16.62 -0.83
CA THR A 415 3.73 -17.58 -0.13
C THR A 415 4.31 -18.57 -1.15
N VAL A 416 5.62 -18.78 -1.12
CA VAL A 416 6.34 -19.76 -1.94
C VAL A 416 7.05 -20.74 -1.03
N TYR A 417 6.75 -22.03 -1.17
CA TYR A 417 7.35 -23.11 -0.42
C TYR A 417 8.66 -23.57 -1.05
N TRP A 418 9.60 -23.93 -0.19
CA TRP A 418 10.93 -24.41 -0.53
C TRP A 418 11.20 -25.71 0.23
N ASN A 419 11.96 -26.60 -0.41
CA ASN A 419 12.39 -27.86 0.17
C ASN A 419 13.90 -27.85 0.39
N THR A 420 14.31 -28.35 1.56
CA THR A 420 15.68 -28.79 1.78
C THR A 420 15.73 -30.32 1.81
N SER A 421 16.92 -30.91 1.66
CA SER A 421 17.10 -32.35 1.79
C SER A 421 18.50 -32.67 2.30
N ALA A 422 18.85 -33.95 2.46
CA ALA A 422 20.23 -34.37 2.75
C ALA A 422 21.25 -33.90 1.69
N ALA A 423 20.78 -33.49 0.50
CA ALA A 423 21.62 -32.87 -0.50
C ALA A 423 21.92 -31.38 -0.20
N THR A 424 21.03 -30.69 0.53
CA THR A 424 21.18 -29.27 0.85
C THR A 424 22.35 -29.04 1.81
N LYS A 425 23.31 -28.21 1.40
CA LYS A 425 24.49 -27.91 2.21
C LYS A 425 24.11 -27.05 3.42
N PRO A 426 24.56 -27.36 4.63
CA PRO A 426 24.41 -26.46 5.76
C PRO A 426 25.15 -25.13 5.50
N GLY A 427 24.52 -24.02 5.85
CA GLY A 427 25.03 -22.68 5.62
C GLY A 427 23.95 -21.62 5.65
N SER A 428 24.33 -20.39 5.35
CA SER A 428 23.39 -19.28 5.21
C SER A 428 23.06 -19.06 3.73
N TYR A 429 21.78 -18.83 3.45
CA TYR A 429 21.23 -18.61 2.13
C TYR A 429 20.47 -17.29 2.11
N THR A 430 20.39 -16.69 0.93
CA THR A 430 19.75 -15.39 0.73
C THR A 430 18.67 -15.53 -0.34
N PRO A 431 17.43 -15.89 0.02
CA PRO A 431 16.31 -15.75 -0.89
C PRO A 431 16.20 -14.28 -1.32
N ALA A 432 16.16 -14.05 -2.62
CA ALA A 432 16.06 -12.73 -3.22
C ALA A 432 14.81 -12.64 -4.10
N VAL A 433 14.11 -11.52 -4.01
CA VAL A 433 13.02 -11.16 -4.89
C VAL A 433 13.35 -9.87 -5.63
N GLU A 434 13.09 -9.82 -6.93
CA GLU A 434 13.35 -8.62 -7.72
C GLU A 434 12.38 -8.48 -8.89
N LYS A 435 12.11 -7.23 -9.28
CA LYS A 435 11.44 -6.88 -10.53
C LYS A 435 12.12 -5.64 -11.13
N ARG A 436 12.30 -5.64 -12.45
CA ARG A 436 12.75 -4.45 -13.19
C ARG A 436 11.56 -3.51 -13.44
N THR A 437 11.75 -2.22 -13.18
CA THR A 437 10.78 -1.13 -13.42
C THR A 437 11.32 -0.16 -14.47
N LEU A 438 10.53 0.83 -14.88
CA LEU A 438 11.00 1.90 -15.77
C LEU A 438 12.12 2.75 -15.12
N SER A 439 12.17 2.80 -13.79
CA SER A 439 13.13 3.58 -13.00
C SER A 439 14.32 2.78 -12.46
N GLY A 440 14.40 1.48 -12.77
CA GLY A 440 15.47 0.62 -12.31
C GLY A 440 14.94 -0.72 -11.81
N TYR A 441 15.10 -0.99 -10.52
CA TYR A 441 14.74 -2.26 -9.91
C TYR A 441 14.09 -2.03 -8.55
N VAL A 442 13.10 -2.85 -8.23
CA VAL A 442 12.65 -3.08 -6.87
C VAL A 442 13.10 -4.46 -6.45
N SER A 443 13.81 -4.54 -5.33
CA SER A 443 14.40 -5.77 -4.85
C SER A 443 14.37 -5.82 -3.35
N ASP A 444 14.26 -7.02 -2.81
CA ASP A 444 14.52 -7.28 -1.41
C ASP A 444 15.14 -8.67 -1.22
N THR A 445 15.79 -8.86 -0.08
CA THR A 445 16.43 -10.11 0.29
C THR A 445 16.16 -10.43 1.75
N CYS A 446 15.92 -11.69 2.06
CA CYS A 446 15.90 -12.17 3.44
C CYS A 446 17.04 -13.14 3.69
N MET A 447 17.24 -13.47 4.96
CA MET A 447 18.21 -14.47 5.38
C MET A 447 17.49 -15.77 5.73
N LEU A 448 18.09 -16.87 5.30
CA LEU A 448 17.74 -18.22 5.73
C LEU A 448 19.00 -18.89 6.26
N SER A 449 18.89 -19.59 7.38
CA SER A 449 19.93 -20.47 7.90
C SER A 449 19.51 -21.93 7.73
N VAL A 450 20.38 -22.74 7.13
CA VAL A 450 20.27 -24.19 7.11
C VAL A 450 21.37 -24.73 8.02
N ASP A 451 21.05 -25.15 9.23
CA ASP A 451 22.05 -25.68 10.17
C ASP A 451 22.07 -27.22 10.15
N THR A 452 23.25 -27.79 10.42
CA THR A 452 23.48 -29.22 10.72
C THR A 452 22.68 -29.78 11.89
N GLY A 453 21.93 -28.93 12.61
CA GLY A 453 20.84 -29.36 13.48
C GLY A 453 21.15 -29.39 14.97
N ASN A 454 22.24 -28.76 15.43
CA ASN A 454 22.61 -28.80 16.83
C ASN A 454 22.34 -27.50 17.59
N VAL A 455 22.09 -26.34 16.96
CA VAL A 455 21.84 -25.09 17.70
C VAL A 455 20.65 -24.31 17.11
N SER A 456 19.61 -24.12 17.91
CA SER A 456 18.50 -23.20 17.64
C SER A 456 18.35 -22.21 18.79
N SER A 457 17.35 -21.33 18.78
CA SER A 457 17.12 -20.35 19.85
C SER A 457 15.67 -20.32 20.31
N LEU A 458 15.46 -20.05 21.61
CA LEU A 458 14.18 -19.75 22.23
C LEU A 458 14.16 -18.27 22.61
N ASN A 459 13.20 -17.53 22.07
CA ASN A 459 13.02 -16.11 22.38
C ASN A 459 11.95 -15.95 23.44
N LEU A 460 12.32 -15.30 24.55
CA LEU A 460 11.41 -14.94 25.63
C LEU A 460 11.03 -13.48 25.50
N LEU A 461 9.77 -13.18 25.78
CA LEU A 461 9.25 -11.82 25.90
C LEU A 461 9.24 -11.36 27.35
N SER A 462 9.09 -10.05 27.55
CA SER A 462 8.87 -9.48 28.88
C SER A 462 7.55 -9.99 29.46
N GLY A 463 7.57 -10.41 30.73
CA GLY A 463 6.43 -11.02 31.42
C GLY A 463 6.49 -12.55 31.43
N TRP A 464 5.32 -13.18 31.52
CA TRP A 464 5.18 -14.62 31.47
C TRP A 464 5.34 -15.15 30.05
N ASN A 465 5.95 -16.32 29.94
CA ASN A 465 6.11 -17.10 28.72
C ASN A 465 5.69 -18.54 29.02
N PHE A 466 4.87 -19.13 28.16
CA PHE A 466 4.52 -20.54 28.21
C PHE A 466 5.28 -21.24 27.09
N ILE A 467 6.28 -22.03 27.45
CA ILE A 467 7.33 -22.50 26.53
C ILE A 467 7.44 -24.02 26.52
N SER A 468 8.06 -24.54 25.47
CA SER A 468 8.54 -25.91 25.39
C SER A 468 9.82 -25.97 24.57
N THR A 469 10.47 -27.14 24.53
CA THR A 469 11.59 -27.38 23.61
C THR A 469 11.15 -28.26 22.43
N PRO A 470 11.53 -27.91 21.18
CA PRO A 470 11.10 -28.62 19.98
C PRO A 470 11.74 -30.01 19.83
N LYS A 471 12.90 -30.22 20.44
CA LYS A 471 13.74 -31.43 20.34
C LYS A 471 14.35 -31.78 21.70
N THR A 472 14.84 -33.00 21.83
CA THR A 472 15.73 -33.37 22.93
C THR A 472 16.98 -32.49 22.88
N LEU A 473 17.42 -31.97 24.04
CA LEU A 473 18.62 -31.15 24.13
C LEU A 473 19.84 -31.99 24.53
N SER A 474 21.02 -31.56 24.08
CA SER A 474 22.29 -32.22 24.36
C SER A 474 22.58 -32.31 25.87
N PRO A 475 23.25 -33.37 26.34
CA PRO A 475 23.68 -33.47 27.73
C PRO A 475 24.45 -32.23 28.19
N GLY A 476 24.06 -31.67 29.33
CA GLY A 476 24.63 -30.42 29.87
C GLY A 476 23.86 -29.15 29.49
N HIS A 477 22.95 -29.23 28.52
CA HIS A 477 22.05 -28.13 28.10
C HIS A 477 20.57 -28.52 28.18
N ASN A 478 20.27 -29.66 28.82
CA ASN A 478 18.94 -30.30 28.82
C ASN A 478 18.17 -30.15 30.15
N THR A 479 18.55 -29.18 30.98
CA THR A 479 17.93 -28.92 32.29
C THR A 479 17.53 -27.46 32.42
N MET A 480 16.73 -27.15 33.44
CA MET A 480 16.30 -25.77 33.73
C MET A 480 17.45 -24.82 34.05
N ALA A 481 18.66 -25.34 34.31
CA ALA A 481 19.89 -24.54 34.43
C ALA A 481 20.15 -23.63 33.22
N ILE A 482 19.62 -23.99 32.04
CA ILE A 482 19.68 -23.17 30.82
C ILE A 482 19.06 -21.78 30.99
N PHE A 483 18.17 -21.61 31.97
CA PHE A 483 17.48 -20.37 32.28
C PHE A 483 18.10 -19.59 33.45
N SER A 484 19.22 -20.06 34.01
CA SER A 484 19.86 -19.46 35.20
C SER A 484 20.30 -18.01 35.04
N GLY A 485 20.55 -17.56 33.80
CA GLY A 485 20.90 -16.17 33.48
C GLY A 485 19.71 -15.21 33.39
N ILE A 486 18.48 -15.68 33.54
CA ILE A 486 17.28 -14.85 33.37
C ILE A 486 16.95 -14.11 34.66
N ASN A 487 16.69 -12.81 34.54
CA ASN A 487 16.06 -12.06 35.61
C ASN A 487 14.56 -12.37 35.64
N SER A 488 14.15 -13.27 36.55
CA SER A 488 12.74 -13.65 36.73
C SER A 488 11.97 -12.77 37.71
N SER A 489 12.57 -11.70 38.25
CA SER A 489 11.98 -10.90 39.35
C SER A 489 11.54 -11.75 40.56
N GLY A 490 12.24 -12.85 40.84
CA GLY A 490 11.96 -13.74 41.96
C GLY A 490 10.86 -14.78 41.71
N HIS A 491 10.32 -14.87 40.49
CA HIS A 491 9.35 -15.91 40.13
C HIS A 491 10.06 -17.24 39.83
N SER A 492 9.45 -18.33 40.28
CA SER A 492 9.89 -19.69 39.97
C SER A 492 9.43 -20.14 38.57
N ILE A 493 10.12 -21.14 38.02
CA ILE A 493 9.67 -21.86 36.82
C ILE A 493 8.67 -22.94 37.24
N PHE A 494 7.59 -23.12 36.49
CA PHE A 494 6.54 -24.10 36.80
C PHE A 494 6.26 -25.04 35.63
N THR A 495 5.87 -26.28 35.95
CA THR A 495 5.16 -27.19 35.03
C THR A 495 3.88 -27.67 35.69
N TYR A 496 2.98 -28.29 34.92
CA TYR A 496 1.80 -28.96 35.46
C TYR A 496 2.00 -30.48 35.47
N ASP A 497 1.76 -31.10 36.63
CA ASP A 497 1.66 -32.56 36.75
C ASP A 497 0.20 -32.98 36.61
N SER A 498 -0.12 -33.55 35.45
CA SER A 498 -1.46 -34.03 35.12
C SER A 498 -1.89 -35.25 35.94
N THR A 499 -0.96 -35.97 36.57
CA THR A 499 -1.27 -37.16 37.37
C THR A 499 -1.84 -36.76 38.73
N THR A 500 -1.25 -35.74 39.34
CA THR A 500 -1.67 -35.18 40.63
C THR A 500 -2.56 -33.96 40.50
N SER A 501 -2.79 -33.50 39.25
CA SER A 501 -3.54 -32.29 38.92
C SER A 501 -2.99 -31.04 39.62
N SER A 502 -1.66 -30.92 39.74
CA SER A 502 -1.02 -29.86 40.54
C SER A 502 0.14 -29.18 39.82
N TRP A 503 0.41 -27.93 40.23
CA TRP A 503 1.59 -27.19 39.80
C TRP A 503 2.84 -27.73 40.49
N VAL A 504 3.90 -27.90 39.70
CA VAL A 504 5.22 -28.32 40.18
C VAL A 504 6.19 -27.18 39.95
N THR A 505 6.92 -26.82 41.01
CA THR A 505 8.01 -25.83 40.93
C THR A 505 9.28 -26.54 40.47
N MET A 506 9.90 -26.04 39.40
CA MET A 506 11.10 -26.62 38.81
C MET A 506 12.37 -26.16 39.52
N LYS A 507 13.31 -27.09 39.69
CA LYS A 507 14.68 -26.86 40.18
C LYS A 507 15.65 -26.82 39.00
N SER A 508 16.86 -26.32 39.24
CA SER A 508 17.88 -26.15 38.20
C SER A 508 18.28 -27.47 37.52
N GLU A 509 18.27 -28.57 38.26
CA GLU A 509 18.61 -29.91 37.79
C GLU A 509 17.46 -30.63 37.07
N ASP A 510 16.23 -30.10 37.15
CA ASP A 510 15.08 -30.73 36.52
C ASP A 510 15.15 -30.61 34.98
N PRO A 511 14.64 -31.61 34.25
CA PRO A 511 14.81 -31.66 32.81
C PRO A 511 13.93 -30.63 32.07
N PHE A 512 14.51 -29.95 31.09
CA PHE A 512 13.77 -29.16 30.10
C PHE A 512 13.50 -30.03 28.88
N SER A 513 12.36 -30.73 28.91
CA SER A 513 12.04 -31.80 27.97
C SER A 513 11.00 -31.41 26.93
N PRO A 514 11.06 -31.98 25.71
CA PRO A 514 10.00 -31.81 24.71
C PRO A 514 8.68 -32.39 25.22
N LEU A 515 7.59 -32.07 24.53
CA LEU A 515 6.23 -32.52 24.87
C LEU A 515 5.74 -32.05 26.25
N THR A 516 6.42 -31.09 26.87
CA THR A 516 6.07 -30.55 28.19
C THR A 516 6.04 -29.04 28.13
N GLY A 517 4.94 -28.46 28.61
CA GLY A 517 4.82 -27.01 28.71
C GLY A 517 5.35 -26.50 30.04
N PHE A 518 6.13 -25.42 30.02
CA PHE A 518 6.72 -24.79 31.19
C PHE A 518 6.40 -23.30 31.23
N TRP A 519 6.10 -22.79 32.42
CA TRP A 519 5.90 -21.37 32.67
C TRP A 519 7.15 -20.72 33.22
N LEU A 520 7.57 -19.63 32.58
CA LEU A 520 8.76 -18.87 32.92
C LEU A 520 8.47 -17.38 32.83
N TYR A 521 8.89 -16.62 33.83
CA TYR A 521 8.82 -15.16 33.82
C TYR A 521 10.18 -14.56 33.44
N SER A 522 10.18 -13.55 32.57
CA SER A 522 11.36 -12.76 32.24
C SER A 522 11.06 -11.27 32.38
N VAL A 523 11.92 -10.51 33.08
CA VAL A 523 11.75 -9.05 33.23
C VAL A 523 11.94 -8.31 31.91
N GLN A 524 12.74 -8.86 30.98
CA GLN A 524 13.02 -8.25 29.68
C GLN A 524 13.12 -9.32 28.60
N PRO A 525 12.94 -8.96 27.31
CA PRO A 525 13.15 -9.91 26.23
C PRO A 525 14.54 -10.54 26.28
N THR A 526 14.63 -11.86 26.17
CA THR A 526 15.88 -12.62 26.31
C THR A 526 15.91 -13.80 25.36
N THR A 527 17.05 -14.02 24.69
CA THR A 527 17.24 -15.17 23.79
C THR A 527 18.08 -16.25 24.45
N ILE A 528 17.58 -17.48 24.42
CA ILE A 528 18.21 -18.66 25.02
C ILE A 528 18.66 -19.63 23.91
N PRO A 529 19.95 -19.99 23.82
CA PRO A 529 20.40 -20.97 22.84
C PRO A 529 19.95 -22.38 23.23
N LEU A 530 19.30 -23.09 22.31
CA LEU A 530 18.88 -24.48 22.47
C LEU A 530 19.81 -25.39 21.68
N ILE A 531 20.64 -26.16 22.39
CA ILE A 531 21.57 -27.08 21.76
C ILE A 531 20.92 -28.46 21.66
N SER A 532 20.45 -28.86 20.47
CA SER A 532 19.71 -30.11 20.24
C SER A 532 20.63 -31.34 20.22
N ASP A 533 20.07 -32.48 20.62
CA ASP A 533 20.63 -33.82 20.46
C ASP A 533 19.88 -34.55 19.34
N ASN A 534 20.51 -35.58 18.75
CA ASN A 534 19.89 -36.46 17.75
C ASN A 534 19.03 -37.57 18.38
N ALA A 535 18.80 -37.52 19.69
CA ALA A 535 17.99 -38.49 20.40
C ALA A 535 16.50 -38.36 20.04
N THR A 536 15.88 -39.48 19.65
CA THR A 536 14.45 -39.58 19.38
C THR A 536 13.64 -39.09 20.57
N VAL A 537 12.68 -38.19 20.33
CA VAL A 537 11.74 -37.73 21.35
C VAL A 537 10.87 -38.91 21.79
N VAL A 538 10.91 -39.22 23.09
CA VAL A 538 10.13 -40.30 23.67
C VAL A 538 8.69 -39.81 23.87
N PRO A 539 7.68 -40.48 23.27
CA PRO A 539 6.28 -40.13 23.51
C PRO A 539 5.92 -40.20 25.00
N ARG A 540 5.03 -39.32 25.44
CA ARG A 540 4.54 -39.28 26.83
C ARG A 540 3.09 -39.70 26.93
N THR A 541 2.65 -40.10 28.11
CA THR A 541 1.23 -40.31 28.39
C THR A 541 0.58 -38.97 28.78
N LEU A 542 -0.54 -38.64 28.13
CA LEU A 542 -1.48 -37.64 28.61
C LEU A 542 -2.49 -38.33 29.52
N VAL A 543 -2.79 -37.70 30.66
CA VAL A 543 -3.74 -38.21 31.64
C VAL A 543 -5.09 -37.56 31.40
N LYS A 544 -6.19 -38.31 31.57
CA LYS A 544 -7.56 -37.77 31.54
C LYS A 544 -7.65 -36.48 32.37
N GLY A 545 -8.06 -35.39 31.74
CA GLY A 545 -8.07 -34.06 32.33
C GLY A 545 -7.14 -33.10 31.59
N TRP A 546 -6.74 -32.03 32.30
CA TRP A 546 -5.82 -31.03 31.77
C TRP A 546 -4.37 -31.52 31.77
N ASN A 547 -3.64 -31.21 30.71
CA ASN A 547 -2.22 -31.46 30.56
C ASN A 547 -1.53 -30.21 30.01
N SER A 548 -0.29 -29.95 30.43
CA SER A 548 0.59 -28.99 29.79
C SER A 548 1.51 -29.69 28.80
N ILE A 549 1.42 -29.34 27.53
CA ILE A 549 2.19 -29.96 26.45
C ILE A 549 3.04 -28.93 25.70
N GLY A 550 4.03 -29.41 24.97
CA GLY A 550 4.59 -28.74 23.80
C GLY A 550 4.48 -29.67 22.59
N ILE A 551 4.95 -29.24 21.44
CA ILE A 551 4.96 -30.06 20.21
C ILE A 551 6.39 -30.27 19.71
N THR A 552 6.60 -31.30 18.90
CA THR A 552 7.91 -31.58 18.28
C THR A 552 8.07 -30.85 16.96
N ALA A 553 9.32 -30.51 16.60
CA ALA A 553 9.61 -29.90 15.30
C ALA A 553 9.08 -30.73 14.10
N PRO A 554 8.71 -30.09 12.98
CA PRO A 554 8.58 -28.63 12.77
C PRO A 554 7.24 -28.06 13.31
N ASP A 555 7.05 -26.74 13.18
CA ASP A 555 5.76 -26.09 13.44
C ASP A 555 4.68 -26.69 12.51
N ARG A 556 3.50 -26.97 13.04
CA ARG A 556 2.44 -27.71 12.33
C ARG A 556 1.07 -27.15 12.67
N ILE A 557 0.12 -27.29 11.74
CA ILE A 557 -1.28 -26.99 12.03
C ILE A 557 -1.83 -27.89 13.14
N ALA A 558 -2.71 -27.35 13.97
CA ALA A 558 -3.26 -28.05 15.12
C ALA A 558 -3.94 -29.37 14.73
N ALA A 559 -4.64 -29.40 13.59
CA ALA A 559 -5.24 -30.62 13.05
C ALA A 559 -4.22 -31.77 12.92
N THR A 560 -3.02 -31.51 12.39
CA THR A 560 -1.98 -32.54 12.19
C THR A 560 -1.44 -33.07 13.52
N VAL A 561 -1.17 -32.18 14.48
CA VAL A 561 -0.67 -32.54 15.81
C VAL A 561 -1.69 -33.36 16.60
N LEU A 562 -2.97 -32.99 16.49
CA LEU A 562 -4.03 -33.56 17.31
C LEU A 562 -4.71 -34.78 16.66
N GLN A 563 -4.48 -35.03 15.36
CA GLN A 563 -5.07 -36.16 14.63
C GLN A 563 -4.85 -37.52 15.31
N PRO A 564 -3.65 -37.86 15.85
CA PRO A 564 -3.45 -39.15 16.53
C PRO A 564 -4.28 -39.30 17.81
N LEU A 565 -4.73 -38.20 18.41
CA LEU A 565 -5.58 -38.21 19.59
C LEU A 565 -7.06 -38.44 19.22
N GLY A 566 -7.40 -38.33 17.93
CA GLY A 566 -8.76 -38.53 17.42
C GLY A 566 -9.79 -37.71 18.19
N GLU A 567 -10.88 -38.35 18.58
CA GLU A 567 -11.92 -37.71 19.38
C GLU A 567 -11.57 -37.63 20.87
N ALA A 568 -10.42 -38.10 21.33
CA ALA A 568 -10.09 -38.18 22.76
C ALA A 568 -9.75 -36.83 23.40
N TRP A 569 -9.49 -35.77 22.64
CA TRP A 569 -9.26 -34.41 23.16
C TRP A 569 -10.53 -33.55 23.08
N SER A 570 -10.54 -32.37 23.72
CA SER A 570 -11.69 -31.44 23.66
C SER A 570 -11.29 -29.99 23.48
N TYR A 571 -10.25 -29.53 24.19
CA TYR A 571 -9.80 -28.14 24.16
C TYR A 571 -8.28 -28.08 24.02
N LEU A 572 -7.78 -27.13 23.23
CA LEU A 572 -6.37 -26.72 23.22
C LEU A 572 -6.26 -25.19 23.36
N ILE A 573 -5.42 -24.72 24.28
CA ILE A 573 -5.29 -23.30 24.60
C ILE A 573 -3.81 -22.91 24.63
N GLY A 574 -3.41 -21.98 23.75
CA GLY A 574 -2.09 -21.37 23.76
C GLY A 574 -2.05 -20.09 24.61
N TYR A 575 -0.84 -19.57 24.85
CA TYR A 575 -0.64 -18.32 25.55
C TYR A 575 0.11 -17.32 24.68
N ASP A 576 -0.38 -16.09 24.63
CA ASP A 576 0.24 -14.97 23.96
C ASP A 576 1.04 -14.14 24.96
N ALA A 577 2.36 -14.31 24.90
CA ALA A 577 3.29 -13.60 25.76
C ALA A 577 3.46 -12.11 25.38
N GLN A 578 3.06 -11.68 24.18
CA GLN A 578 3.15 -10.26 23.79
C GLN A 578 2.08 -9.43 24.51
N VAL A 579 0.86 -9.95 24.59
CA VAL A 579 -0.24 -9.27 25.28
C VAL A 579 -0.49 -9.78 26.70
N GLN A 580 0.25 -10.82 27.12
CA GLN A 580 0.16 -11.48 28.43
C GLN A 580 -1.18 -12.16 28.69
N GLN A 581 -1.76 -12.81 27.68
CA GLN A 581 -3.10 -13.43 27.77
C GLN A 581 -3.20 -14.80 27.11
N TYR A 582 -4.14 -15.63 27.56
CA TYR A 582 -4.48 -16.86 26.85
C TYR A 582 -5.15 -16.54 25.51
N ARG A 583 -4.80 -17.33 24.48
CA ARG A 583 -5.46 -17.28 23.18
C ARG A 583 -6.86 -17.90 23.28
N ASN A 584 -7.71 -17.59 22.29
CA ASN A 584 -9.01 -18.24 22.18
C ASN A 584 -8.84 -19.77 22.10
N PRO A 585 -9.61 -20.55 22.87
CA PRO A 585 -9.52 -22.01 22.85
C PRO A 585 -9.85 -22.59 21.47
N LEU A 586 -9.04 -23.53 21.01
CA LEU A 586 -9.42 -24.43 19.93
C LEU A 586 -10.29 -25.55 20.50
N VAL A 587 -11.43 -25.80 19.87
CA VAL A 587 -12.39 -26.82 20.28
C VAL A 587 -12.43 -27.93 19.22
N LEU A 588 -12.52 -29.20 19.65
CA LEU A 588 -12.66 -30.33 18.72
C LEU A 588 -13.83 -30.09 17.75
N GLY A 589 -13.54 -30.13 16.45
CA GLY A 589 -14.52 -29.93 15.38
C GLY A 589 -14.65 -28.48 14.88
N ASP A 590 -14.02 -27.51 15.54
CA ASP A 590 -13.99 -26.11 15.08
C ASP A 590 -13.15 -25.98 13.79
N PRO A 591 -13.64 -25.29 12.73
CA PRO A 591 -12.84 -24.95 11.56
C PRO A 591 -11.46 -24.37 11.87
N ALA A 592 -11.32 -23.59 12.97
CA ALA A 592 -10.05 -22.99 13.39
C ALA A 592 -8.94 -24.01 13.66
N VAL A 593 -9.27 -25.27 13.97
CA VAL A 593 -8.30 -26.36 14.16
C VAL A 593 -7.51 -26.66 12.88
N ASN A 594 -8.13 -26.46 11.71
CA ASN A 594 -7.52 -26.74 10.41
C ASN A 594 -6.65 -25.59 9.89
N THR A 595 -6.71 -24.42 10.52
CA THR A 595 -6.01 -23.20 10.06
C THR A 595 -5.01 -22.66 11.09
N THR A 596 -5.16 -23.01 12.37
CA THR A 596 -4.28 -22.53 13.43
C THR A 596 -2.98 -23.31 13.47
N THR A 597 -1.86 -22.60 13.33
CA THR A 597 -0.51 -23.18 13.49
C THR A 597 -0.13 -23.24 14.96
N LEU A 598 0.42 -24.38 15.39
CA LEU A 598 1.06 -24.57 16.68
C LEU A 598 2.59 -24.45 16.49
N TYR A 599 3.23 -23.75 17.40
CA TYR A 599 4.65 -23.43 17.39
C TYR A 599 5.41 -24.30 18.40
N THR A 600 6.53 -24.84 17.95
CA THR A 600 7.31 -25.88 18.64
C THR A 600 8.06 -25.43 19.89
N LYS A 601 8.16 -24.11 20.08
CA LYS A 601 8.82 -23.47 21.24
C LYS A 601 7.81 -22.96 22.27
N GLU A 602 6.52 -23.08 21.98
CA GLU A 602 5.43 -22.67 22.88
C GLU A 602 4.89 -23.86 23.68
N GLY A 603 4.32 -23.55 24.84
CA GLY A 603 3.50 -24.46 25.63
C GLY A 603 2.01 -24.30 25.31
N TYR A 604 1.26 -25.39 25.47
CA TYR A 604 -0.19 -25.42 25.30
C TYR A 604 -0.84 -26.19 26.44
N TRP A 605 -2.03 -25.74 26.82
CA TRP A 605 -2.94 -26.55 27.61
C TRP A 605 -3.77 -27.42 26.69
N ILE A 606 -3.92 -28.69 27.04
CA ILE A 606 -4.82 -29.61 26.35
C ILE A 606 -5.69 -30.35 27.36
N TYR A 607 -6.98 -30.46 27.07
CA TYR A 607 -7.90 -31.32 27.83
C TYR A 607 -8.17 -32.60 27.06
N VAL A 608 -7.94 -33.74 27.71
CA VAL A 608 -8.22 -35.07 27.15
C VAL A 608 -9.22 -35.86 28.01
N LYS A 609 -10.04 -36.68 27.36
CA LYS A 609 -11.17 -37.41 27.95
C LYS A 609 -10.77 -38.78 28.53
N GLU A 610 -9.60 -39.28 28.14
CA GLU A 610 -9.02 -40.55 28.58
C GLU A 610 -7.49 -40.45 28.60
N ASN A 611 -6.82 -41.52 29.04
CA ASN A 611 -5.36 -41.58 29.00
C ASN A 611 -4.92 -42.03 27.60
N LEU A 612 -3.96 -41.33 27.00
CA LEU A 612 -3.46 -41.67 25.66
C LEU A 612 -1.98 -41.34 25.53
N THR A 613 -1.34 -41.94 24.53
CA THR A 613 0.06 -41.64 24.18
C THR A 613 0.10 -40.43 23.26
N PHE A 614 1.03 -39.51 23.52
CA PHE A 614 1.24 -38.29 22.76
C PHE A 614 2.70 -38.18 22.33
N SER A 615 2.92 -38.05 21.03
CA SER A 615 4.25 -37.97 20.41
C SER A 615 4.62 -36.56 19.92
N GLY A 616 3.70 -35.59 20.03
CA GLY A 616 3.88 -34.24 19.51
C GLY A 616 3.62 -34.11 18.02
#